data_AF-A0A479ZYF6-F1
#
_entry.id   AF-A0A479ZYF6-F1
#
_cell.length_a   1.000
_cell.length_b   1.000
_cell.length_c   1.000
_cell.angle_alpha   90.00
_cell.angle_beta   90.00
_cell.angle_gamma   90.00
#
_symmetry.space_group_name_H-M   'P 1'
#
loop_
_entity.id
_entity.type
_entity.pdbx_description
1 polymer ?
#
loop_
_entity_poly.entity_id
_entity_poly.type
_entity_poly.pdbx_seq_one_letter_code
_entity_poly.pdbx_strand_id
1 'polypeptide(L)'
;MQPIIFEEHSSVLQEWKKRGIQGKTLIYLDAHIDVQLVSQKRIEALEQCRTAAELAKLEKPHHTLPDMGYSYSIEDFLYPAYRLGMISRLIWVGPPPNDQENGEGKTPEEFMRMLESMEGVSLEDLSSFQMVDNMLTGKLLGLDMVACQYTDLVNLELPADSLIDIDIDYFVELPADEPWIDPQAVFTVLKQLPLTSDFVTLTRSVSSGYTPLRYRFFADYLAALWQGDNQLSSHYSRLFNMDEKLRQGNTEAAREGCIQELEKFPECAATYYLLSLIETNSQLVQSYQNKAGDLDVNYRHNVLRSICQLDSRELKFDENNLKELENQLESSETTPEELAISHLMLGILSGKLGNFRQVFKHHQIYNQKMGNRHPKLDLILGQLLLYAGYTQRATTFLQAALEDEISAGHAHSLLGTIYAKQGNLKQACEHFLPVSELMPVLSPPVKVLAKIYRQMGDEENYQAMSEKYRSLKMANLILSQKIAQSKH
;
A
#
# COMPACT_ATOMS: atom_id res chain seq x y z
N MET A 1 -10.44 14.37 -20.45
CA MET A 1 -10.10 12.95 -20.25
C MET A 1 -11.35 12.22 -19.78
N GLN A 2 -11.61 11.02 -20.30
CA GLN A 2 -12.67 10.13 -19.83
C GLN A 2 -12.20 9.42 -18.54
N PRO A 3 -12.91 9.54 -17.41
CA PRO A 3 -12.54 8.84 -16.19
C PRO A 3 -12.90 7.35 -16.28
N ILE A 4 -12.02 6.51 -15.76
CA ILE A 4 -12.23 5.06 -15.58
C ILE A 4 -11.98 4.76 -14.11
N ILE A 5 -13.01 4.28 -13.41
CA ILE A 5 -12.96 4.08 -11.96
C ILE A 5 -12.75 2.60 -11.65
N PHE A 6 -11.84 2.32 -10.73
CA PHE A 6 -11.54 1.00 -10.18
C PHE A 6 -11.83 0.97 -8.68
N GLU A 7 -12.14 -0.23 -8.17
CA GLU A 7 -12.33 -0.46 -6.74
C GLU A 7 -11.00 -0.60 -6.00
N GLU A 8 -10.05 -1.31 -6.61
CA GLU A 8 -8.71 -1.57 -6.09
C GLU A 8 -7.67 -1.26 -7.17
N HIS A 9 -6.48 -0.81 -6.76
CA HIS A 9 -5.56 -0.11 -7.65
C HIS A 9 -4.93 -0.97 -8.72
N SER A 10 -4.51 -2.17 -8.37
CA SER A 10 -3.80 -3.08 -9.28
C SER A 10 -4.58 -3.40 -10.56
N SER A 11 -5.91 -3.27 -10.54
CA SER A 11 -6.78 -3.50 -11.70
C SER A 11 -6.52 -2.51 -12.84
N VAL A 12 -5.92 -1.35 -12.56
CA VAL A 12 -5.50 -0.36 -13.57
C VAL A 12 -4.54 -0.98 -14.59
N LEU A 13 -3.66 -1.90 -14.16
CA LEU A 13 -2.70 -2.57 -15.04
C LEU A 13 -3.38 -3.33 -16.20
N GLN A 14 -4.55 -3.92 -15.95
CA GLN A 14 -5.33 -4.64 -16.95
C GLN A 14 -5.91 -3.71 -18.01
N GLU A 15 -6.39 -2.54 -17.60
CA GLU A 15 -6.92 -1.54 -18.52
C GLU A 15 -5.78 -0.94 -19.38
N TRP A 16 -4.60 -0.72 -18.81
CA TRP A 16 -3.43 -0.30 -19.60
C TRP A 16 -3.00 -1.37 -20.61
N LYS A 17 -3.01 -2.65 -20.23
CA LYS A 17 -2.77 -3.76 -21.17
C LYS A 17 -3.79 -3.79 -22.30
N LYS A 18 -5.09 -3.63 -21.97
CA LYS A 18 -6.19 -3.61 -22.94
C LYS A 18 -6.06 -2.46 -23.93
N ARG A 19 -5.56 -1.30 -23.48
CA ARG A 19 -5.33 -0.11 -24.30
C ARG A 19 -4.01 -0.14 -25.08
N GLY A 20 -3.14 -1.12 -24.83
CA GLY A 20 -1.83 -1.20 -25.48
C GLY A 20 -0.90 -0.06 -25.09
N ILE A 21 -0.96 0.38 -23.83
CA ILE A 21 -0.07 1.41 -23.29
C ILE A 21 1.38 0.94 -23.38
N GLN A 22 2.27 1.80 -23.89
CA GLN A 22 3.70 1.51 -24.03
C GLN A 22 4.54 2.77 -23.87
N GLY A 23 5.62 2.68 -23.10
CA GLY A 23 6.66 3.70 -22.94
C GLY A 23 6.20 5.04 -22.36
N LYS A 24 5.05 5.11 -21.68
CA LYS A 24 4.47 6.37 -21.23
C LYS A 24 5.15 6.93 -19.98
N THR A 25 5.05 8.25 -19.80
CA THR A 25 5.24 8.89 -18.50
C THR A 25 3.91 8.82 -17.74
N LEU A 26 3.95 8.37 -16.49
CA LEU A 26 2.79 8.28 -15.60
C LEU A 26 2.86 9.38 -14.54
N ILE A 27 1.82 10.19 -14.43
CA ILE A 27 1.58 11.09 -13.30
C ILE A 27 0.70 10.34 -12.32
N TYR A 28 1.24 10.04 -11.15
CA TYR A 28 0.68 9.08 -10.20
C TYR A 28 0.43 9.77 -8.86
N LEU A 29 -0.84 9.98 -8.52
CA LEU A 29 -1.26 10.61 -7.27
C LEU A 29 -1.74 9.53 -6.31
N ASP A 30 -0.99 9.30 -5.24
CA ASP A 30 -1.23 8.20 -4.31
C ASP A 30 -0.48 8.47 -2.98
N ALA A 31 -1.04 8.04 -1.86
CA ALA A 31 -0.33 8.05 -0.57
C ALA A 31 0.87 7.08 -0.55
N HIS A 32 0.78 6.01 -1.33
CA HIS A 32 1.75 4.94 -1.50
C HIS A 32 2.47 5.07 -2.86
N ILE A 33 3.58 4.36 -3.00
CA ILE A 33 4.39 4.41 -4.24
C ILE A 33 4.09 3.23 -5.18
N ASP A 34 3.55 2.14 -4.65
CA ASP A 34 3.15 0.91 -5.35
C ASP A 34 4.16 0.31 -6.34
N VAL A 35 5.44 0.60 -6.08
CA VAL A 35 6.60 0.04 -6.77
C VAL A 35 7.32 -0.86 -5.77
N GLN A 36 7.14 -2.17 -5.89
CA GLN A 36 7.91 -3.18 -5.15
C GLN A 36 8.49 -4.21 -6.11
N LEU A 37 9.60 -4.83 -5.72
CA LEU A 37 10.24 -5.84 -6.55
C LEU A 37 9.32 -7.05 -6.73
N VAL A 38 9.00 -7.35 -7.99
CA VAL A 38 8.37 -8.63 -8.39
C VAL A 38 9.44 -9.55 -8.97
N SER A 39 9.45 -10.81 -8.54
CA SER A 39 10.49 -11.76 -8.97
C SER A 39 10.47 -12.00 -10.48
N GLN A 40 11.64 -12.32 -11.02
CA GLN A 40 11.81 -12.54 -12.46
C GLN A 40 10.84 -13.61 -13.00
N LYS A 41 10.58 -14.67 -12.23
CA LYS A 41 9.61 -15.71 -12.57
C LYS A 41 8.17 -15.17 -12.70
N ARG A 42 7.75 -14.30 -11.77
CA ARG A 42 6.43 -13.66 -11.80
C ARG A 42 6.32 -12.68 -12.97
N ILE A 43 7.38 -11.91 -13.26
CA ILE A 43 7.45 -11.06 -14.46
C ILE A 43 7.35 -11.89 -15.76
N GLU A 44 8.07 -13.00 -15.87
CA GLU A 44 8.01 -13.90 -17.03
C GLU A 44 6.59 -14.46 -17.26
N ALA A 45 5.84 -14.73 -16.19
CA ALA A 45 4.44 -15.15 -16.29
C ALA A 45 3.57 -14.03 -16.89
N LEU A 46 3.79 -12.78 -16.49
CA LEU A 46 3.07 -11.61 -17.00
C LEU A 46 3.43 -11.28 -18.46
N GLU A 47 4.68 -11.47 -18.87
CA GLU A 47 5.14 -11.31 -20.25
C GLU A 47 4.46 -12.29 -21.21
N GLN A 48 4.06 -13.46 -20.72
CA GLN A 48 3.33 -14.47 -21.50
C GLN A 48 1.86 -14.08 -21.76
N CYS A 49 1.28 -13.18 -20.94
CA CYS A 49 -0.09 -12.72 -21.13
C CYS A 49 -0.21 -11.86 -22.41
N ARG A 50 -1.10 -12.27 -23.32
CA ARG A 50 -1.43 -11.57 -24.57
C ARG A 50 -2.63 -10.67 -24.41
N THR A 51 -3.54 -10.99 -23.50
CA THR A 51 -4.78 -10.25 -23.25
C THR A 51 -4.84 -9.69 -21.83
N ALA A 52 -5.66 -8.65 -21.63
CA ALA A 52 -5.95 -8.13 -20.29
C ALA A 52 -6.61 -9.19 -19.38
N ALA A 53 -7.44 -10.08 -19.94
CA ALA A 53 -8.08 -11.15 -19.18
C ALA A 53 -7.12 -12.25 -18.71
N GLU A 54 -6.03 -12.51 -19.44
CA GLU A 54 -4.96 -13.39 -18.97
C GLU A 54 -4.16 -12.73 -17.85
N LEU A 55 -3.86 -11.43 -18.00
CA LEU A 55 -3.17 -10.64 -16.97
C LEU A 55 -3.99 -10.56 -15.67
N ALA A 56 -5.31 -10.40 -15.78
CA ALA A 56 -6.23 -10.32 -14.64
C ALA A 56 -6.19 -11.58 -13.76
N LYS A 57 -5.95 -12.76 -14.33
CA LYS A 57 -5.85 -14.03 -13.58
C LYS A 57 -4.61 -14.11 -12.70
N LEU A 58 -3.62 -13.24 -12.93
CA LEU A 58 -2.39 -13.16 -12.16
C LEU A 58 -2.43 -12.03 -11.12
N GLU A 59 -3.50 -11.24 -11.06
CA GLU A 59 -3.74 -10.27 -9.98
C GLU A 59 -4.12 -11.01 -8.69
N LYS A 60 -3.58 -10.61 -7.54
CA LYS A 60 -4.05 -11.12 -6.25
C LYS A 60 -5.47 -10.60 -5.96
N PRO A 61 -6.43 -11.49 -5.62
CA PRO A 61 -7.76 -11.07 -5.16
C PRO A 61 -7.73 -10.22 -3.88
N HIS A 62 -6.70 -10.41 -3.06
CA HIS A 62 -6.44 -9.62 -1.85
C HIS A 62 -4.93 -9.57 -1.60
N HIS A 63 -4.39 -8.39 -1.27
CA HIS A 63 -2.95 -8.15 -1.17
C HIS A 63 -2.25 -9.02 -0.14
N THR A 64 -2.92 -9.37 0.95
CA THR A 64 -2.36 -10.24 2.00
C THR A 64 -2.27 -11.71 1.65
N LEU A 65 -2.84 -12.15 0.52
CA LEU A 65 -2.68 -13.53 0.06
C LEU A 65 -1.22 -13.80 -0.39
N PRO A 66 -0.73 -15.03 -0.18
CA PRO A 66 0.59 -15.42 -0.68
C PRO A 66 0.61 -15.42 -2.21
N ASP A 67 1.80 -15.38 -2.80
CA ASP A 67 1.97 -15.26 -4.24
C ASP A 67 1.29 -16.42 -4.99
N MET A 68 1.45 -17.68 -4.57
CA MET A 68 0.65 -18.88 -4.98
C MET A 68 0.09 -18.94 -6.43
N GLY A 69 0.83 -18.41 -7.42
CA GLY A 69 0.43 -18.37 -8.83
C GLY A 69 -0.02 -16.99 -9.33
N TYR A 70 -0.33 -16.06 -8.43
CA TYR A 70 -0.43 -14.64 -8.70
C TYR A 70 0.96 -14.01 -8.91
N SER A 71 0.99 -12.85 -9.54
CA SER A 71 2.22 -12.17 -9.95
C SER A 71 2.26 -10.69 -9.60
N TYR A 72 1.15 -10.10 -9.16
CA TYR A 72 1.10 -8.70 -8.70
C TYR A 72 -0.13 -8.43 -7.81
N SER A 73 -0.07 -7.35 -7.03
CA SER A 73 -1.14 -6.84 -6.17
C SER A 73 -1.12 -5.30 -6.16
N ILE A 74 -1.99 -4.69 -5.34
CA ILE A 74 -2.02 -3.24 -5.14
C ILE A 74 -0.66 -2.68 -4.71
N GLU A 75 0.16 -3.44 -3.99
CA GLU A 75 1.43 -2.93 -3.43
C GLU A 75 2.58 -2.85 -4.46
N ASP A 76 2.45 -3.53 -5.61
CA ASP A 76 3.59 -3.76 -6.51
C ASP A 76 3.32 -3.54 -8.00
N PHE A 77 2.08 -3.27 -8.43
CA PHE A 77 1.66 -3.32 -9.83
C PHE A 77 2.40 -2.36 -10.78
N LEU A 78 2.98 -1.26 -10.28
CA LEU A 78 3.76 -0.34 -11.11
C LEU A 78 5.11 -0.94 -11.54
N TYR A 79 5.68 -1.86 -10.76
CA TYR A 79 6.90 -2.53 -11.17
C TYR A 79 6.66 -3.47 -12.38
N PRO A 80 5.64 -4.34 -12.41
CA PRO A 80 5.17 -4.99 -13.62
C PRO A 80 4.82 -4.04 -14.77
N ALA A 81 4.15 -2.91 -14.51
CA ALA A 81 3.85 -1.93 -15.55
C ALA A 81 5.13 -1.46 -16.27
N TYR A 82 6.18 -1.16 -15.50
CA TYR A 82 7.49 -0.82 -16.01
C TYR A 82 8.16 -1.98 -16.75
N ARG A 83 8.21 -3.18 -16.14
CA ARG A 83 8.88 -4.35 -16.70
C ARG A 83 8.25 -4.86 -18.00
N LEU A 84 6.94 -4.68 -18.15
CA LEU A 84 6.20 -4.97 -19.40
C LEU A 84 6.34 -3.84 -20.44
N GLY A 85 7.02 -2.75 -20.09
CA GLY A 85 7.28 -1.60 -20.94
C GLY A 85 6.08 -0.67 -21.14
N MET A 86 5.06 -0.74 -20.29
CA MET A 86 3.89 0.14 -20.36
C MET A 86 4.26 1.57 -19.98
N ILE A 87 5.03 1.72 -18.90
CA ILE A 87 5.57 2.99 -18.44
C ILE A 87 7.09 2.98 -18.51
N SER A 88 7.69 4.15 -18.74
CA SER A 88 9.14 4.36 -18.75
C SER A 88 9.60 5.38 -17.71
N ARG A 89 8.67 6.21 -17.22
CA ARG A 89 8.93 7.25 -16.22
C ARG A 89 7.72 7.39 -15.29
N LEU A 90 7.98 7.52 -14.00
CA LEU A 90 7.00 7.76 -12.95
C LEU A 90 7.19 9.15 -12.36
N ILE A 91 6.13 9.96 -12.35
CA ILE A 91 6.02 11.18 -11.56
C ILE A 91 5.11 10.85 -10.39
N TRP A 92 5.69 10.45 -9.27
CA TRP A 92 4.95 10.17 -8.04
C TRP A 92 4.67 11.48 -7.31
N VAL A 93 3.39 11.76 -7.12
CA VAL A 93 2.87 12.91 -6.43
C VAL A 93 2.37 12.41 -5.08
N GLY A 94 3.25 12.46 -4.08
CA GLY A 94 2.91 12.06 -2.72
C GLY A 94 2.17 13.15 -1.95
N PRO A 95 1.40 12.82 -0.91
CA PRO A 95 0.80 13.80 -0.01
C PRO A 95 1.88 14.66 0.66
N PRO A 96 1.57 15.90 1.06
CA PRO A 96 2.53 16.79 1.69
C PRO A 96 2.99 16.26 3.07
N PRO A 97 4.25 16.53 3.47
CA PRO A 97 4.69 16.38 4.87
C PRO A 97 3.75 17.16 5.79
N ASN A 98 3.22 16.47 6.78
CA ASN A 98 2.33 17.07 7.75
C ASN A 98 3.14 17.93 8.73
N ASP A 99 2.63 19.12 9.09
CA ASP A 99 3.30 20.05 10.01
C ASP A 99 3.32 19.57 11.48
N GLN A 100 2.64 18.46 11.81
CA GLN A 100 2.67 17.86 13.14
C GLN A 100 3.88 16.93 13.29
N GLU A 101 4.55 16.96 14.44
CA GLU A 101 5.79 16.21 14.78
C GLU A 101 5.75 14.67 14.54
N ASN A 102 4.62 14.10 14.10
CA ASN A 102 4.41 12.67 13.85
C ASN A 102 3.69 12.35 12.51
N GLY A 103 3.62 13.26 11.53
CA GLY A 103 2.77 13.06 10.35
C GLY A 103 3.42 12.46 9.10
N GLU A 104 2.62 11.70 8.34
CA GLU A 104 2.97 10.75 7.28
C GLU A 104 3.23 11.36 5.88
N GLY A 105 3.79 12.55 5.77
CA GLY A 105 4.36 12.95 4.47
C GLY A 105 5.87 12.82 4.52
N LYS A 106 6.42 12.07 3.58
CA LYS A 106 7.83 11.68 3.60
C LYS A 106 8.69 12.88 3.25
N THR A 107 9.39 13.43 4.23
CA THR A 107 10.56 14.27 3.97
C THR A 107 11.51 13.53 3.02
N PRO A 108 12.36 14.22 2.23
CA PRO A 108 13.35 13.55 1.40
C PRO A 108 14.19 12.54 2.19
N GLU A 109 14.50 12.83 3.46
CA GLU A 109 15.18 11.90 4.36
C GLU A 109 14.36 10.63 4.69
N GLU A 110 13.06 10.77 4.97
CA GLU A 110 12.17 9.62 5.21
C GLU A 110 11.96 8.78 3.97
N PHE A 111 11.83 9.43 2.82
CA PHE A 111 11.75 8.75 1.55
C PHE A 111 13.01 7.92 1.28
N MET A 112 14.21 8.48 1.51
CA MET A 112 15.43 7.70 1.37
C MET A 112 15.52 6.54 2.36
N ARG A 113 15.08 6.71 3.61
CA ARG A 113 15.01 5.60 4.59
C ARG A 113 14.07 4.50 4.13
N MET A 114 12.93 4.86 3.52
CA MET A 114 12.03 3.90 2.91
C MET A 114 12.76 3.12 1.80
N LEU A 115 13.43 3.81 0.87
CA LEU A 115 14.17 3.16 -0.22
C LEU A 115 15.26 2.21 0.27
N GLU A 116 15.97 2.55 1.36
CA GLU A 116 16.99 1.67 1.97
C GLU A 116 16.41 0.35 2.51
N SER A 117 15.11 0.31 2.81
CA SER A 117 14.42 -0.86 3.34
C SER A 117 13.70 -1.68 2.26
N MET A 118 13.62 -1.18 1.03
CA MET A 118 12.93 -1.85 -0.06
C MET A 118 13.76 -2.99 -0.66
N GLU A 119 13.08 -4.05 -1.04
CA GLU A 119 13.70 -5.18 -1.74
C GLU A 119 14.14 -4.78 -3.15
N GLY A 120 15.28 -5.31 -3.60
CA GLY A 120 15.84 -5.09 -4.92
C GLY A 120 16.55 -3.75 -5.12
N VAL A 121 16.32 -2.75 -4.27
CA VAL A 121 16.94 -1.42 -4.42
C VAL A 121 18.45 -1.56 -4.33
N SER A 122 19.12 -1.13 -5.39
CA SER A 122 20.58 -1.23 -5.52
C SER A 122 21.28 0.04 -5.02
N LEU A 123 22.60 -0.05 -4.85
CA LEU A 123 23.43 1.12 -4.59
C LEU A 123 23.40 2.13 -5.73
N GLU A 124 23.21 1.67 -6.98
CA GLU A 124 23.07 2.53 -8.14
C GLU A 124 21.76 3.31 -8.10
N ASP A 125 20.64 2.63 -7.78
CA ASP A 125 19.34 3.26 -7.58
C ASP A 125 19.43 4.34 -6.49
N LEU A 126 19.91 3.99 -5.27
CA LEU A 126 20.06 4.97 -4.19
C LEU A 126 20.95 6.16 -4.56
N SER A 127 22.07 5.91 -5.24
CA SER A 127 23.03 6.95 -5.60
C SER A 127 22.54 7.86 -6.73
N SER A 128 21.59 7.38 -7.54
CA SER A 128 20.97 8.12 -8.63
C SER A 128 20.07 9.26 -8.14
N PHE A 129 19.55 9.15 -6.91
CA PHE A 129 18.68 10.17 -6.35
C PHE A 129 19.41 11.48 -6.05
N GLN A 130 18.77 12.58 -6.44
CA GLN A 130 19.23 13.93 -6.23
C GLN A 130 18.04 14.88 -6.13
N MET A 131 18.22 15.96 -5.37
CA MET A 131 17.27 17.05 -5.32
C MET A 131 17.51 17.98 -6.53
N VAL A 132 16.47 18.21 -7.31
CA VAL A 132 16.42 19.20 -8.38
C VAL A 132 15.29 20.15 -8.06
N ASP A 133 15.63 21.39 -7.74
CA ASP A 133 14.74 22.35 -7.09
C ASP A 133 14.13 21.74 -5.81
N ASN A 134 12.81 21.58 -5.74
CA ASN A 134 12.09 20.96 -4.61
C ASN A 134 11.70 19.49 -4.86
N MET A 135 12.18 18.88 -5.93
CA MET A 135 11.77 17.55 -6.35
C MET A 135 12.91 16.55 -6.21
N LEU A 136 12.60 15.33 -5.78
CA LEU A 136 13.57 14.27 -5.68
C LEU A 136 13.52 13.42 -6.96
N THR A 137 14.61 13.39 -7.71
CA THR A 137 14.70 12.72 -9.02
C THR A 137 15.71 11.59 -8.95
N GLY A 138 15.41 10.42 -9.51
CA GLY A 138 16.35 9.29 -9.54
C GLY A 138 15.77 8.08 -10.28
N LYS A 139 16.32 6.91 -10.00
CA LYS A 139 15.85 5.62 -10.48
C LYS A 139 15.45 4.74 -9.30
N LEU A 140 14.28 4.13 -9.38
CA LEU A 140 13.79 3.16 -8.42
C LEU A 140 13.61 1.81 -9.10
N LEU A 141 14.42 0.82 -8.73
CA LEU A 141 14.43 -0.50 -9.39
C LEU A 141 14.60 -0.37 -10.93
N GLY A 142 15.42 0.60 -11.34
CA GLY A 142 15.65 0.96 -12.74
C GLY A 142 14.60 1.86 -13.41
N LEU A 143 13.41 2.06 -12.81
CA LEU A 143 12.37 2.97 -13.32
C LEU A 143 12.76 4.43 -13.05
N ASP A 144 12.78 5.27 -14.10
CA ASP A 144 13.03 6.70 -13.93
C ASP A 144 11.89 7.34 -13.12
N MET A 145 12.23 8.04 -12.05
CA MET A 145 11.26 8.53 -11.07
C MET A 145 11.52 9.99 -10.70
N VAL A 146 10.43 10.74 -10.52
CA VAL A 146 10.39 12.02 -9.81
C VAL A 146 9.37 11.90 -8.68
N ALA A 147 9.77 12.24 -7.45
CA ALA A 147 8.87 12.46 -6.33
C ALA A 147 8.69 13.96 -6.11
N CYS A 148 7.45 14.44 -6.13
CA CYS A 148 7.12 15.87 -6.01
C CYS A 148 5.75 16.10 -5.35
N GLN A 149 5.40 17.36 -5.14
CA GLN A 149 4.06 17.78 -4.73
C GLN A 149 3.19 18.11 -5.96
N TYR A 150 1.87 18.11 -5.80
CA TYR A 150 0.97 18.37 -6.94
C TYR A 150 1.17 19.76 -7.54
N THR A 151 1.60 20.74 -6.72
CA THR A 151 1.93 22.10 -7.15
C THR A 151 3.18 22.17 -8.03
N ASP A 152 4.08 21.19 -7.93
CA ASP A 152 5.31 21.16 -8.72
C ASP A 152 5.07 20.67 -10.15
N LEU A 153 3.94 20.02 -10.43
CA LEU A 153 3.61 19.43 -11.73
C LEU A 153 3.67 20.44 -12.88
N VAL A 154 3.32 21.71 -12.64
CA VAL A 154 3.37 22.78 -13.64
C VAL A 154 4.79 23.17 -14.06
N ASN A 155 5.78 22.82 -13.24
CA ASN A 155 7.20 23.10 -13.50
C ASN A 155 7.89 21.94 -14.22
N LEU A 156 7.22 20.80 -14.39
CA LEU A 156 7.79 19.62 -15.02
C LEU A 156 7.61 19.64 -16.55
N GLU A 157 8.67 19.27 -17.25
CA GLU A 157 8.57 18.91 -18.67
C GLU A 157 7.91 17.54 -18.81
N LEU A 158 6.64 17.56 -19.21
CA LEU A 158 5.79 16.40 -19.37
C LEU A 158 5.51 16.14 -20.87
N PRO A 159 5.76 14.92 -21.38
CA PRO A 159 5.27 14.53 -22.69
C PRO A 159 3.74 14.71 -22.76
N ALA A 160 3.25 15.24 -23.88
CA ALA A 160 1.82 15.48 -24.04
C ALA A 160 0.99 14.19 -23.90
N ASP A 161 1.54 13.04 -24.26
CA ASP A 161 0.88 11.75 -24.16
C ASP A 161 1.02 11.06 -22.79
N SER A 162 1.44 11.79 -21.74
CA SER A 162 1.52 11.28 -20.37
C SER A 162 0.14 10.87 -19.85
N LEU A 163 0.13 9.84 -18.99
CA LEU A 163 -1.06 9.32 -18.32
C LEU A 163 -1.24 9.99 -16.96
N ILE A 164 -2.47 10.07 -16.48
CA ILE A 164 -2.79 10.40 -15.10
C ILE A 164 -3.51 9.20 -14.47
N ASP A 165 -3.04 8.81 -13.29
CA ASP A 165 -3.65 7.81 -12.43
C ASP A 165 -3.72 8.35 -10.99
N ILE A 166 -4.87 8.18 -10.34
CA ILE A 166 -5.17 8.78 -9.03
C ILE A 166 -5.80 7.72 -8.13
N ASP A 167 -5.12 7.34 -7.05
CA ASP A 167 -5.80 6.75 -5.90
C ASP A 167 -6.38 7.87 -5.04
N ILE A 168 -7.60 7.68 -4.54
CA ILE A 168 -8.26 8.67 -3.70
C ILE A 168 -7.75 8.67 -2.26
N ASP A 169 -7.00 7.64 -1.85
CA ASP A 169 -6.29 7.67 -0.56
C ASP A 169 -5.31 8.85 -0.49
N TYR A 170 -4.82 9.32 -1.65
CA TYR A 170 -4.01 10.53 -1.80
C TYR A 170 -4.63 11.74 -1.10
N PHE A 171 -5.96 11.86 -1.04
CA PHE A 171 -6.64 13.03 -0.48
C PHE A 171 -6.88 12.94 1.02
N VAL A 172 -6.60 11.80 1.66
CA VAL A 172 -6.96 11.52 3.05
C VAL A 172 -5.69 11.34 3.87
N GLU A 173 -5.55 12.15 4.91
CA GLU A 173 -4.48 12.04 5.90
C GLU A 173 -4.76 10.88 6.85
N LEU A 174 -3.77 9.99 7.02
CA LEU A 174 -3.79 8.90 7.98
C LEU A 174 -2.87 9.21 9.17
N PRO A 175 -3.17 8.69 10.38
CA PRO A 175 -4.34 7.90 10.77
C PRO A 175 -5.56 8.77 11.17
N ALA A 176 -5.53 10.09 10.91
CA ALA A 176 -6.60 11.02 11.28
C ALA A 176 -7.91 10.73 10.52
N ASP A 177 -7.81 10.09 9.36
CA ASP A 177 -8.90 9.91 8.39
C ASP A 177 -9.49 11.24 7.98
N GLU A 178 -8.68 12.27 7.74
CA GLU A 178 -9.19 13.60 7.40
C GLU A 178 -8.71 14.05 6.02
N PRO A 179 -9.57 14.64 5.18
CA PRO A 179 -9.13 15.18 3.91
C PRO A 179 -8.21 16.36 4.16
N TRP A 180 -6.99 16.30 3.62
CA TRP A 180 -6.04 17.41 3.72
C TRP A 180 -6.22 18.41 2.56
N ILE A 181 -6.92 18.02 1.49
CA ILE A 181 -7.23 18.89 0.35
C ILE A 181 -8.55 18.51 -0.33
N ASP A 182 -9.25 19.51 -0.88
CA ASP A 182 -10.40 19.29 -1.76
C ASP A 182 -9.92 18.72 -3.11
N PRO A 183 -10.48 17.59 -3.60
CA PRO A 183 -10.18 17.04 -4.92
C PRO A 183 -10.24 18.05 -6.08
N GLN A 184 -11.08 19.08 -6.01
CA GLN A 184 -11.17 20.13 -7.03
C GLN A 184 -9.91 20.99 -7.13
N ALA A 185 -9.19 21.22 -6.02
CA ALA A 185 -7.97 22.01 -6.04
C ALA A 185 -6.88 21.30 -6.86
N VAL A 186 -6.70 20.00 -6.63
CA VAL A 186 -5.74 19.16 -7.37
C VAL A 186 -6.16 19.02 -8.84
N PHE A 187 -7.45 18.76 -9.10
CA PHE A 187 -7.99 18.73 -10.46
C PHE A 187 -7.70 20.03 -11.25
N THR A 188 -7.79 21.19 -10.58
CA THR A 188 -7.53 22.49 -11.22
C THR A 188 -6.09 22.60 -11.73
N VAL A 189 -5.12 22.03 -11.01
CA VAL A 189 -3.72 21.95 -11.46
C VAL A 189 -3.57 20.94 -12.60
N LEU A 190 -4.10 19.73 -12.43
CA LEU A 190 -4.01 18.66 -13.44
C LEU A 190 -4.60 19.07 -14.80
N LYS A 191 -5.71 19.82 -14.79
CA LYS A 191 -6.37 20.30 -16.01
C LYS A 191 -5.54 21.32 -16.80
N GLN A 192 -4.59 22.01 -16.15
CA GLN A 192 -3.72 23.00 -16.80
C GLN A 192 -2.52 22.36 -17.49
N LEU A 193 -2.23 21.08 -17.20
CA LEU A 193 -1.12 20.37 -17.80
C LEU A 193 -1.35 20.18 -19.32
N PRO A 194 -0.30 20.29 -20.15
CA PRO A 194 -0.42 20.24 -21.62
C PRO A 194 -0.57 18.81 -22.14
N LEU A 195 -1.56 18.06 -21.63
CA LEU A 195 -1.75 16.64 -21.91
C LEU A 195 -2.80 16.39 -22.99
N THR A 196 -2.55 15.37 -23.81
CA THR A 196 -3.39 14.90 -24.90
C THR A 196 -3.96 13.50 -24.66
N SER A 197 -3.62 12.83 -23.54
CA SER A 197 -4.28 11.57 -23.16
C SER A 197 -5.79 11.75 -23.13
N ASP A 198 -6.53 10.76 -23.61
CA ASP A 198 -7.97 10.78 -23.70
C ASP A 198 -8.66 10.22 -22.45
N PHE A 199 -7.93 9.57 -21.54
CA PHE A 199 -8.46 8.99 -20.32
C PHE A 199 -7.63 9.31 -19.07
N VAL A 200 -8.26 9.15 -17.91
CA VAL A 200 -7.67 9.21 -16.57
C VAL A 200 -8.18 8.01 -15.79
N THR A 201 -7.31 7.35 -15.02
CA THR A 201 -7.70 6.25 -14.14
C THR A 201 -7.82 6.76 -12.71
N LEU A 202 -8.88 6.31 -12.03
CA LEU A 202 -9.22 6.69 -10.66
C LEU A 202 -9.44 5.41 -9.85
N THR A 203 -8.87 5.31 -8.67
CA THR A 203 -9.00 4.14 -7.78
C THR A 203 -9.63 4.57 -6.46
N ARG A 204 -10.45 3.68 -5.87
CA ARG A 204 -11.10 3.93 -4.57
C ARG A 204 -10.34 3.39 -3.36
N SER A 205 -9.73 2.22 -3.46
CA SER A 205 -8.96 1.53 -2.39
C SER A 205 -9.67 1.46 -1.05
N VAL A 206 -11.00 1.23 -1.10
CA VAL A 206 -11.86 1.15 0.10
C VAL A 206 -11.96 -0.28 0.64
N SER A 207 -11.97 -1.30 -0.22
CA SER A 207 -12.27 -2.67 0.22
C SER A 207 -11.09 -3.29 0.96
N SER A 208 -9.88 -3.00 0.48
CA SER A 208 -8.59 -3.27 1.15
C SER A 208 -8.36 -2.44 2.43
N GLY A 209 -9.18 -1.41 2.68
CA GLY A 209 -9.22 -0.67 3.93
C GLY A 209 -8.30 0.55 4.02
N TYR A 210 -7.59 0.92 2.94
CA TYR A 210 -6.69 2.08 2.88
C TYR A 210 -7.46 3.42 2.88
N THR A 211 -8.55 3.50 2.12
CA THR A 211 -9.44 4.66 2.13
C THR A 211 -10.67 4.42 3.02
N PRO A 212 -10.99 5.35 3.94
CA PRO A 212 -12.25 5.31 4.68
C PRO A 212 -13.46 5.30 3.75
N LEU A 213 -14.44 4.41 3.97
CA LEU A 213 -15.66 4.30 3.14
C LEU A 213 -16.40 5.65 2.99
N ARG A 214 -16.29 6.54 3.98
CA ARG A 214 -16.90 7.88 3.93
C ARG A 214 -16.39 8.74 2.77
N TYR A 215 -15.19 8.48 2.26
CA TYR A 215 -14.55 9.22 1.16
C TYR A 215 -14.56 8.51 -0.18
N ARG A 216 -15.18 7.34 -0.26
CA ARG A 216 -15.37 6.57 -1.49
C ARG A 216 -15.86 7.43 -2.68
N PHE A 217 -16.69 8.43 -2.41
CA PHE A 217 -17.26 9.33 -3.42
C PHE A 217 -16.25 10.31 -4.04
N PHE A 218 -15.02 10.42 -3.53
CA PHE A 218 -13.99 11.29 -4.11
C PHE A 218 -13.65 10.88 -5.55
N ALA A 219 -13.70 9.58 -5.87
CA ALA A 219 -13.53 9.11 -7.24
C ALA A 219 -14.65 9.60 -8.15
N ASP A 220 -15.90 9.58 -7.68
CA ASP A 220 -17.06 10.09 -8.41
C ASP A 220 -17.00 11.62 -8.57
N TYR A 221 -16.50 12.31 -7.55
CA TYR A 221 -16.26 13.75 -7.60
C TYR A 221 -15.25 14.12 -8.68
N LEU A 222 -14.09 13.47 -8.69
CA LEU A 222 -13.07 13.66 -9.73
C LEU A 222 -13.60 13.28 -11.11
N ALA A 223 -14.37 12.20 -11.22
CA ALA A 223 -14.97 11.79 -12.48
C ALA A 223 -15.93 12.86 -13.04
N ALA A 224 -16.80 13.42 -12.20
CA ALA A 224 -17.71 14.50 -12.59
C ALA A 224 -16.95 15.76 -13.06
N LEU A 225 -15.86 16.11 -12.36
CA LEU A 225 -14.97 17.21 -12.76
C LEU A 225 -14.34 16.99 -14.14
N TRP A 226 -13.81 15.79 -14.40
CA TRP A 226 -13.21 15.42 -15.69
C TRP A 226 -14.22 15.36 -16.85
N GLN A 227 -15.46 14.95 -16.56
CA GLN A 227 -16.56 14.93 -17.52
C GLN A 227 -17.14 16.33 -17.79
N GLY A 228 -16.83 17.33 -16.94
CA GLY A 228 -17.41 18.66 -17.03
C GLY A 228 -18.88 18.71 -16.59
N ASP A 229 -19.34 17.72 -15.81
CA ASP A 229 -20.69 17.71 -15.23
C ASP A 229 -20.71 18.63 -14.00
N ASN A 230 -21.02 19.90 -14.25
CA ASN A 230 -21.08 20.92 -13.20
C ASN A 230 -22.16 20.63 -12.15
N GLN A 231 -23.22 19.89 -12.49
CA GLN A 231 -24.28 19.58 -11.53
C GLN A 231 -23.80 18.53 -10.53
N LEU A 232 -23.22 17.43 -11.02
CA LEU A 232 -22.65 16.38 -10.17
C LEU A 232 -21.40 16.84 -9.42
N SER A 233 -20.48 17.56 -10.07
CA SER A 233 -19.28 18.05 -9.39
C SER A 233 -19.64 19.00 -8.24
N SER A 234 -20.65 19.87 -8.45
CA SER A 234 -21.13 20.77 -7.40
C SER A 234 -21.85 20.02 -6.27
N HIS A 235 -22.52 18.90 -6.57
CA HIS A 235 -23.12 18.03 -5.56
C HIS A 235 -22.05 17.41 -4.66
N TYR A 236 -21.03 16.79 -5.23
CA TYR A 236 -19.95 16.17 -4.46
C TYR A 236 -19.10 17.20 -3.70
N SER A 237 -18.86 18.38 -4.27
CA SER A 237 -18.25 19.51 -3.54
C SER A 237 -19.07 19.89 -2.31
N ARG A 238 -20.40 19.93 -2.41
CA ARG A 238 -21.27 20.19 -1.24
C ARG A 238 -21.23 19.05 -0.22
N LEU A 239 -21.16 17.80 -0.64
CA LEU A 239 -20.96 16.66 0.28
C LEU A 239 -19.61 16.73 1.02
N PHE A 240 -18.53 17.09 0.33
CA PHE A 240 -17.22 17.36 0.95
C PHE A 240 -17.33 18.41 2.07
N ASN A 241 -18.01 19.53 1.80
CA ASN A 241 -18.25 20.58 2.79
C ASN A 241 -19.17 20.13 3.95
N MET A 242 -20.07 19.17 3.72
CA MET A 242 -20.94 18.62 4.78
C MET A 242 -20.17 17.69 5.72
N ASP A 243 -19.27 16.87 5.18
CA ASP A 243 -18.33 16.08 6.00
C ASP A 243 -17.42 16.99 6.83
N GLU A 244 -16.89 18.07 6.24
CA GLU A 244 -16.09 19.04 6.98
C GLU A 244 -16.89 19.66 8.15
N LYS A 245 -18.13 20.10 7.90
CA LYS A 245 -19.02 20.60 8.95
C LYS A 245 -19.26 19.57 10.05
N LEU A 246 -19.47 18.30 9.68
CA LEU A 246 -19.65 17.22 10.64
C LEU A 246 -18.41 17.07 11.53
N ARG A 247 -17.21 17.04 10.95
CA ARG A 247 -15.94 16.97 11.70
C ARG A 247 -15.75 18.16 12.64
N GLN A 248 -16.17 19.34 12.23
CA GLN A 248 -16.16 20.56 13.06
C GLN A 248 -17.27 20.58 14.13
N GLY A 249 -18.07 19.51 14.26
CA GLY A 249 -19.14 19.38 15.24
C GLY A 249 -20.45 20.08 14.86
N ASN A 250 -20.56 20.60 13.63
CA ASN A 250 -21.77 21.25 13.13
C ASN A 250 -22.74 20.23 12.49
N THR A 251 -23.19 19.29 13.32
CA THR A 251 -24.00 18.12 12.92
C THR A 251 -25.34 18.51 12.30
N GLU A 252 -26.01 19.55 12.82
CA GLU A 252 -27.32 19.99 12.31
C GLU A 252 -27.19 20.56 10.88
N ALA A 253 -26.23 21.45 10.64
CA ALA A 253 -26.01 22.01 9.31
C ALA A 253 -25.56 20.96 8.29
N ALA A 254 -24.75 19.97 8.72
CA ALA A 254 -24.37 18.84 7.87
C ALA A 254 -25.59 17.99 7.50
N ARG A 255 -26.47 17.69 8.47
CA ARG A 255 -27.70 16.92 8.28
C ARG A 255 -28.67 17.61 7.31
N GLU A 256 -29.01 18.86 7.58
CA GLU A 256 -29.92 19.64 6.74
C GLU A 256 -29.39 19.74 5.32
N GLY A 257 -28.09 19.99 5.18
CA GLY A 257 -27.41 19.99 3.88
C GLY A 257 -27.57 18.67 3.13
N CYS A 258 -27.32 17.54 3.78
CA CYS A 258 -27.45 16.23 3.14
C CYS A 258 -28.89 15.95 2.71
N ILE A 259 -29.88 16.31 3.54
CA ILE A 259 -31.31 16.16 3.20
C ILE A 259 -31.66 17.01 1.97
N GLN A 260 -31.19 18.25 1.91
CA GLN A 260 -31.40 19.13 0.74
C GLN A 260 -30.76 18.56 -0.53
N GLU A 261 -29.58 17.93 -0.43
CA GLU A 261 -28.95 17.28 -1.59
C GLU A 261 -29.76 16.08 -2.07
N LEU A 262 -30.38 15.30 -1.18
CA LEU A 262 -31.24 14.19 -1.56
C LEU A 262 -32.51 14.62 -2.31
N GLU A 263 -32.99 15.86 -2.15
CA GLU A 263 -34.11 16.37 -2.96
C GLU A 263 -33.77 16.41 -4.45
N LYS A 264 -32.48 16.65 -4.78
CA LYS A 264 -31.97 16.75 -6.16
C LYS A 264 -31.28 15.47 -6.63
N PHE A 265 -30.65 14.74 -5.72
CA PHE A 265 -29.88 13.53 -5.97
C PHE A 265 -30.36 12.38 -5.08
N PRO A 266 -31.62 11.92 -5.24
CA PRO A 266 -32.24 10.92 -4.35
C PRO A 266 -31.60 9.54 -4.43
N GLU A 267 -30.78 9.27 -5.44
CA GLU A 267 -30.11 7.99 -5.65
C GLU A 267 -28.60 8.06 -5.31
N CYS A 268 -28.16 9.09 -4.57
CA CYS A 268 -26.76 9.19 -4.15
C CYS A 268 -26.50 8.37 -2.88
N ALA A 269 -25.85 7.21 -3.03
CA ALA A 269 -25.46 6.33 -1.93
C ALA A 269 -24.56 7.03 -0.91
N ALA A 270 -23.62 7.88 -1.37
CA ALA A 270 -22.70 8.61 -0.51
C ALA A 270 -23.41 9.55 0.47
N THR A 271 -24.46 10.25 0.01
CA THR A 271 -25.27 11.14 0.86
C THR A 271 -25.98 10.37 1.97
N TYR A 272 -26.56 9.21 1.64
CA TYR A 272 -27.18 8.34 2.65
C TYR A 272 -26.15 7.79 3.63
N TYR A 273 -24.98 7.37 3.15
CA TYR A 273 -23.92 6.91 4.03
C TYR A 273 -23.46 8.02 4.99
N LEU A 274 -23.23 9.24 4.50
CA LEU A 274 -22.88 10.39 5.34
C LEU A 274 -23.98 10.71 6.36
N LEU A 275 -25.25 10.66 5.96
CA LEU A 275 -26.39 10.80 6.90
C LEU A 275 -26.37 9.74 8.00
N SER A 276 -25.97 8.50 7.68
CA SER A 276 -25.84 7.45 8.69
C SER A 276 -24.73 7.72 9.72
N LEU A 277 -23.69 8.47 9.35
CA LEU A 277 -22.62 8.90 10.27
C LEU A 277 -23.04 10.11 11.12
N ILE A 278 -23.95 10.95 10.60
CA ILE A 278 -24.47 12.16 11.26
C ILE A 278 -25.57 11.83 12.28
N GLU A 279 -26.37 10.80 12.02
CA GLU A 279 -27.56 10.48 12.81
C GLU A 279 -27.23 9.72 14.10
N THR A 280 -28.02 9.94 15.15
CA THR A 280 -27.87 9.26 16.45
C THR A 280 -29.00 8.28 16.74
N ASN A 281 -30.14 8.42 16.07
CA ASN A 281 -31.24 7.48 16.16
C ASN A 281 -30.89 6.17 15.44
N SER A 282 -30.77 5.07 16.17
CA SER A 282 -30.34 3.77 15.64
C SER A 282 -31.20 3.23 14.50
N GLN A 283 -32.52 3.48 14.51
CA GLN A 283 -33.41 3.03 13.44
C GLN A 283 -33.16 3.82 12.15
N LEU A 284 -32.93 5.13 12.26
CA LEU A 284 -32.59 5.97 11.10
C LEU A 284 -31.20 5.67 10.56
N VAL A 285 -30.21 5.47 11.45
CA VAL A 285 -28.86 5.02 11.06
C VAL A 285 -28.95 3.75 10.21
N GLN A 286 -29.67 2.73 10.70
CA GLN A 286 -29.85 1.48 9.95
C GLN A 286 -30.58 1.70 8.62
N SER A 287 -31.63 2.54 8.61
CA SER A 287 -32.38 2.87 7.40
C SER A 287 -31.48 3.51 6.33
N TYR A 288 -30.64 4.47 6.73
CA TYR A 288 -29.71 5.14 5.82
C TYR A 288 -28.59 4.20 5.35
N GLN A 289 -28.04 3.36 6.22
CA GLN A 289 -27.05 2.34 5.83
C GLN A 289 -27.62 1.35 4.82
N ASN A 290 -28.85 0.87 5.05
CA ASN A 290 -29.53 -0.03 4.12
C ASN A 290 -29.77 0.65 2.77
N LYS A 291 -30.28 1.89 2.77
CA LYS A 291 -30.51 2.63 1.53
C LYS A 291 -29.21 2.90 0.77
N ALA A 292 -28.13 3.27 1.44
CA ALA A 292 -26.82 3.42 0.82
C ALA A 292 -26.35 2.09 0.18
N GLY A 293 -26.45 0.99 0.94
CA GLY A 293 -26.08 -0.35 0.48
C GLY A 293 -26.97 -0.95 -0.60
N ASP A 294 -28.23 -0.51 -0.71
CA ASP A 294 -29.15 -0.89 -1.78
C ASP A 294 -28.87 -0.14 -3.08
N LEU A 295 -28.43 1.11 -2.98
CA LEU A 295 -28.02 1.94 -4.12
C LEU A 295 -26.65 1.53 -4.67
N ASP A 296 -25.70 1.25 -3.78
CA ASP A 296 -24.37 0.72 -4.13
C ASP A 296 -23.94 -0.31 -3.07
N VAL A 297 -23.77 -1.55 -3.51
CA VAL A 297 -23.39 -2.70 -2.67
C VAL A 297 -22.10 -2.44 -1.87
N ASN A 298 -21.20 -1.58 -2.37
CA ASN A 298 -19.94 -1.28 -1.71
C ASN A 298 -20.11 -0.44 -0.43
N TYR A 299 -21.25 0.22 -0.26
CA TYR A 299 -21.61 0.90 0.99
C TYR A 299 -22.21 -0.03 2.05
N ARG A 300 -22.50 -1.30 1.72
CA ARG A 300 -22.93 -2.28 2.72
C ARG A 300 -21.84 -2.50 3.75
N HIS A 301 -22.24 -2.78 4.98
CA HIS A 301 -21.31 -3.18 6.02
C HIS A 301 -20.57 -4.45 5.58
N ASN A 302 -19.26 -4.46 5.78
CA ASN A 302 -18.39 -5.58 5.45
C ASN A 302 -17.38 -5.76 6.59
N VAL A 303 -17.38 -6.95 7.20
CA VAL A 303 -16.53 -7.23 8.37
C VAL A 303 -15.07 -7.35 7.96
N LEU A 304 -14.75 -7.96 6.80
CA LEU A 304 -13.38 -8.04 6.30
C LEU A 304 -12.77 -6.63 6.17
N ARG A 305 -13.46 -5.70 5.50
CA ARG A 305 -13.02 -4.29 5.40
C ARG A 305 -12.83 -3.65 6.77
N SER A 306 -13.72 -3.95 7.72
CA SER A 306 -13.63 -3.43 9.10
C SER A 306 -12.43 -4.00 9.88
N ILE A 307 -11.97 -5.20 9.51
CA ILE A 307 -10.73 -5.80 10.03
C ILE A 307 -9.51 -5.20 9.32
N CYS A 308 -9.50 -5.16 7.98
CA CYS A 308 -8.37 -4.67 7.18
C CYS A 308 -8.00 -3.23 7.51
N GLN A 309 -8.98 -2.35 7.67
CA GLN A 309 -8.75 -0.94 7.99
C GLN A 309 -7.94 -0.71 9.28
N LEU A 310 -7.94 -1.66 10.24
CA LEU A 310 -7.14 -1.53 11.45
C LEU A 310 -5.64 -1.61 11.14
N ASP A 311 -5.29 -2.41 10.14
CA ASP A 311 -3.92 -2.57 9.67
C ASP A 311 -3.54 -1.45 8.70
N SER A 312 -4.35 -1.27 7.65
CA SER A 312 -4.04 -0.38 6.51
C SER A 312 -4.01 1.11 6.89
N ARG A 313 -4.72 1.50 7.95
CA ARG A 313 -4.80 2.92 8.41
C ARG A 313 -4.20 3.13 9.79
N GLU A 314 -3.42 2.15 10.27
CA GLU A 314 -2.74 2.18 11.57
C GLU A 314 -3.64 2.56 12.76
N LEU A 315 -4.91 2.14 12.72
CA LEU A 315 -5.87 2.49 13.76
C LEU A 315 -5.51 1.80 15.06
N LYS A 316 -5.85 2.44 16.19
CA LYS A 316 -5.72 1.81 17.50
C LYS A 316 -6.77 0.72 17.68
N PHE A 317 -6.33 -0.45 18.14
CA PHE A 317 -7.20 -1.57 18.49
C PHE A 317 -6.65 -2.34 19.68
N ASP A 318 -7.54 -3.10 20.34
CA ASP A 318 -7.22 -4.02 21.41
C ASP A 318 -7.87 -5.41 21.20
N GLU A 319 -7.68 -6.31 22.15
CA GLU A 319 -8.26 -7.67 22.07
C GLU A 319 -9.80 -7.68 22.06
N ASN A 320 -10.45 -6.68 22.66
CA ASN A 320 -11.91 -6.59 22.66
C ASN A 320 -12.42 -6.18 21.29
N ASN A 321 -11.77 -5.22 20.63
CA ASN A 321 -12.09 -4.83 19.25
C ASN A 321 -12.01 -6.04 18.31
N LEU A 322 -10.92 -6.82 18.38
CA LEU A 322 -10.75 -8.00 17.52
C LEU A 322 -11.78 -9.09 17.83
N LYS A 323 -12.13 -9.29 19.09
CA LYS A 323 -13.16 -10.26 19.50
C LYS A 323 -14.55 -9.85 19.03
N GLU A 324 -14.87 -8.56 19.04
CA GLU A 324 -16.13 -8.06 18.51
C GLU A 324 -16.24 -8.30 17.00
N LEU A 325 -15.19 -7.96 16.24
CA LEU A 325 -15.12 -8.22 14.81
C LEU A 325 -15.22 -9.72 14.49
N GLU A 326 -14.58 -10.57 15.29
CA GLU A 326 -14.73 -12.03 15.15
C GLU A 326 -16.18 -12.49 15.37
N ASN A 327 -16.88 -11.98 16.39
CA ASN A 327 -18.29 -12.33 16.62
C ASN A 327 -19.20 -11.82 15.48
N GLN A 328 -18.92 -10.63 14.95
CA GLN A 328 -19.65 -10.09 13.79
C GLN A 328 -19.43 -10.98 12.56
N LEU A 329 -18.19 -11.43 12.32
CA LEU A 329 -17.84 -12.33 11.24
C LEU A 329 -18.62 -13.67 11.30
N GLU A 330 -18.82 -14.23 12.50
CA GLU A 330 -19.58 -15.49 12.69
C GLU A 330 -21.06 -15.39 12.29
N SER A 331 -21.64 -14.17 12.31
CA SER A 331 -23.04 -13.89 11.96
C SER A 331 -23.22 -13.26 10.57
N SER A 332 -22.12 -12.98 9.88
CA SER A 332 -22.13 -12.35 8.56
C SER A 332 -22.19 -13.37 7.43
N GLU A 333 -22.96 -13.08 6.39
CA GLU A 333 -22.92 -13.85 5.15
C GLU A 333 -21.63 -13.53 4.40
N THR A 334 -20.68 -14.47 4.41
CA THR A 334 -19.36 -14.32 3.77
C THR A 334 -19.06 -15.52 2.86
N THR A 335 -18.30 -15.28 1.81
CA THR A 335 -17.78 -16.37 0.98
C THR A 335 -16.71 -17.16 1.76
N PRO A 336 -16.44 -18.44 1.44
CA PRO A 336 -15.38 -19.20 2.09
C PRO A 336 -13.99 -18.54 2.00
N GLU A 337 -13.73 -17.85 0.89
CA GLU A 337 -12.48 -17.12 0.66
C GLU A 337 -12.41 -15.85 1.52
N GLU A 338 -13.46 -15.04 1.54
CA GLU A 338 -13.55 -13.86 2.40
C GLU A 338 -13.44 -14.21 3.88
N LEU A 339 -14.06 -15.31 4.31
CA LEU A 339 -13.97 -15.82 5.67
C LEU A 339 -12.54 -16.27 6.01
N ALA A 340 -11.84 -16.91 5.07
CA ALA A 340 -10.44 -17.28 5.24
C ALA A 340 -9.56 -16.03 5.38
N ILE A 341 -9.70 -15.05 4.48
CA ILE A 341 -8.94 -13.79 4.52
C ILE A 341 -9.23 -13.01 5.82
N SER A 342 -10.48 -12.99 6.28
CA SER A 342 -10.85 -12.34 7.54
C SER A 342 -10.12 -12.96 8.73
N HIS A 343 -10.05 -14.29 8.81
CA HIS A 343 -9.26 -14.96 9.85
C HIS A 343 -7.75 -14.75 9.67
N LEU A 344 -7.24 -14.70 8.45
CA LEU A 344 -5.84 -14.32 8.20
C LEU A 344 -5.54 -12.94 8.82
N MET A 345 -6.38 -11.93 8.52
CA MET A 345 -6.19 -10.57 9.03
C MET A 345 -6.35 -10.49 10.55
N LEU A 346 -7.35 -11.16 11.14
CA LEU A 346 -7.46 -11.27 12.61
C LEU A 346 -6.23 -11.93 13.24
N GLY A 347 -5.64 -12.92 12.57
CA GLY A 347 -4.39 -13.55 12.97
C GLY A 347 -3.21 -12.59 12.92
N ILE A 348 -3.09 -11.77 11.87
CA ILE A 348 -2.05 -10.75 11.73
C ILE A 348 -2.17 -9.70 12.85
N LEU A 349 -3.37 -9.15 13.06
CA LEU A 349 -3.64 -8.16 14.11
C LEU A 349 -3.41 -8.71 15.51
N SER A 350 -3.82 -9.96 15.76
CA SER A 350 -3.51 -10.66 17.02
C SER A 350 -2.00 -10.82 17.24
N GLY A 351 -1.24 -10.97 16.15
CA GLY A 351 0.22 -10.99 16.16
C GLY A 351 0.82 -9.68 16.62
N LYS A 352 0.28 -8.54 16.16
CA LYS A 352 0.67 -7.20 16.63
C LYS A 352 0.42 -7.01 18.13
N LEU A 353 -0.60 -7.66 18.70
CA LEU A 353 -0.86 -7.69 20.15
C LEU A 353 0.00 -8.71 20.93
N GLY A 354 0.83 -9.51 20.24
CA GLY A 354 1.64 -10.54 20.86
C GLY A 354 0.85 -11.79 21.30
N ASN A 355 -0.41 -11.94 20.88
CA ASN A 355 -1.28 -13.01 21.35
C ASN A 355 -1.10 -14.30 20.54
N PHE A 356 -0.06 -15.09 20.89
CA PHE A 356 0.25 -16.35 20.22
C PHE A 356 -0.95 -17.30 20.08
N ARG A 357 -1.81 -17.39 21.10
CA ARG A 357 -2.97 -18.30 21.10
C ARG A 357 -3.96 -17.91 20.01
N GLN A 358 -4.24 -16.62 19.84
CA GLN A 358 -5.17 -16.14 18.82
C GLN A 358 -4.57 -16.26 17.41
N VAL A 359 -3.28 -15.93 17.24
CA VAL A 359 -2.59 -16.16 15.96
C VAL A 359 -2.70 -17.63 15.54
N PHE A 360 -2.45 -18.55 16.47
CA PHE A 360 -2.52 -19.99 16.20
C PHE A 360 -3.95 -20.46 15.87
N LYS A 361 -4.96 -19.98 16.62
CA LYS A 361 -6.39 -20.25 16.32
C LYS A 361 -6.73 -19.85 14.89
N HIS A 362 -6.41 -18.61 14.52
CA HIS A 362 -6.74 -18.07 13.22
C HIS A 362 -5.99 -18.74 12.08
N HIS A 363 -4.71 -19.09 12.29
CA HIS A 363 -3.92 -19.88 11.34
C HIS A 363 -4.51 -21.27 11.10
N GLN A 364 -5.02 -21.94 12.14
CA GLN A 364 -5.71 -23.21 11.99
C GLN A 364 -7.00 -23.08 11.18
N ILE A 365 -7.80 -22.04 11.44
CA ILE A 365 -9.04 -21.80 10.70
C ILE A 365 -8.75 -21.50 9.22
N TYR A 366 -7.77 -20.64 8.93
CA TYR A 366 -7.31 -20.37 7.57
C TYR A 366 -6.91 -21.66 6.87
N ASN A 367 -6.05 -22.47 7.50
CA ASN A 367 -5.56 -23.72 6.92
C ASN A 367 -6.68 -24.74 6.67
N GLN A 368 -7.71 -24.78 7.52
CA GLN A 368 -8.88 -25.63 7.28
C GLN A 368 -9.71 -25.18 6.07
N LYS A 369 -9.73 -23.87 5.78
CA LYS A 369 -10.51 -23.28 4.68
C LYS A 369 -9.77 -23.33 3.34
N MET A 370 -8.47 -23.04 3.35
CA MET A 370 -7.66 -22.93 2.14
C MET A 370 -6.87 -24.21 1.82
N GLY A 371 -6.79 -25.16 2.77
CA GLY A 371 -6.04 -26.42 2.60
C GLY A 371 -4.53 -26.29 2.74
N ASN A 372 -4.02 -25.10 3.08
CA ASN A 372 -2.61 -24.82 3.30
C ASN A 372 -2.40 -23.80 4.43
N ARG A 373 -1.19 -23.79 4.99
CA ARG A 373 -0.80 -22.81 6.00
C ARG A 373 -0.41 -21.50 5.34
N HIS A 374 -0.68 -20.38 6.02
CA HIS A 374 -0.31 -19.06 5.52
C HIS A 374 1.11 -18.67 5.98
N PRO A 375 2.07 -18.47 5.06
CA PRO A 375 3.47 -18.18 5.40
C PRO A 375 3.67 -16.94 6.29
N LYS A 376 2.88 -15.88 6.09
CA LYS A 376 2.87 -14.71 6.99
C LYS A 376 2.48 -15.06 8.44
N LEU A 377 1.50 -15.93 8.65
CA LEU A 377 1.11 -16.35 10.00
C LEU A 377 2.15 -17.30 10.60
N ASP A 378 2.78 -18.15 9.80
CA ASP A 378 3.93 -18.94 10.23
C ASP A 378 5.10 -18.03 10.66
N LEU A 379 5.40 -16.96 9.91
CA LEU A 379 6.41 -15.97 10.30
C LEU A 379 6.10 -15.34 11.66
N ILE A 380 4.85 -14.88 11.86
CA ILE A 380 4.40 -14.25 13.12
C ILE A 380 4.49 -15.25 14.28
N LEU A 381 4.00 -16.49 14.12
CA LEU A 381 4.10 -17.53 15.14
C LEU A 381 5.55 -17.84 15.49
N GLY A 382 6.43 -17.93 14.49
CA GLY A 382 7.86 -18.12 14.66
C GLY A 382 8.50 -16.99 15.46
N GLN A 383 8.18 -15.74 15.12
CA GLN A 383 8.67 -14.55 15.81
C GLN A 383 8.22 -14.51 17.28
N LEU A 384 6.94 -14.76 17.56
CA LEU A 384 6.40 -14.78 18.92
C LEU A 384 7.04 -15.89 19.78
N LEU A 385 7.24 -17.08 19.20
CA LEU A 385 7.92 -18.18 19.88
C LEU A 385 9.39 -17.85 20.19
N LEU A 386 10.05 -17.15 19.27
CA LEU A 386 11.43 -16.70 19.47
C LEU A 386 11.53 -15.69 20.62
N TYR A 387 10.61 -14.72 20.69
CA TYR A 387 10.53 -13.77 21.80
C TYR A 387 10.23 -14.46 23.14
N ALA A 388 9.41 -15.51 23.13
CA ALA A 388 9.14 -16.34 24.29
C ALA A 388 10.27 -17.34 24.64
N GLY A 389 11.36 -17.38 23.88
CA GLY A 389 12.53 -18.24 24.12
C GLY A 389 12.42 -19.67 23.57
N TYR A 390 11.32 -20.03 22.91
CA TYR A 390 11.09 -21.36 22.33
C TYR A 390 11.75 -21.52 20.96
N THR A 391 13.06 -21.31 20.90
CA THR A 391 13.88 -21.25 19.67
C THR A 391 13.69 -22.43 18.73
N GLN A 392 13.63 -23.66 19.26
CA GLN A 392 13.46 -24.86 18.41
C GLN A 392 12.10 -24.90 17.72
N ARG A 393 11.03 -24.51 18.41
CA ARG A 393 9.68 -24.45 17.84
C ARG A 393 9.56 -23.30 16.85
N ALA A 394 10.16 -22.15 17.17
CA ALA A 394 10.22 -21.00 16.28
C ALA A 394 10.82 -21.38 14.91
N THR A 395 11.91 -22.15 14.91
CA THR A 395 12.60 -22.58 13.69
C THR A 395 11.66 -23.33 12.73
N THR A 396 10.77 -24.20 13.23
CA THR A 396 9.81 -24.93 12.38
C THR A 396 8.84 -24.00 11.65
N PHE A 397 8.29 -23.01 12.36
CA PHE A 397 7.39 -22.02 11.77
C PHE A 397 8.13 -21.10 10.80
N LEU A 398 9.33 -20.64 11.17
CA LEU A 398 10.15 -19.79 10.30
C LEU A 398 10.59 -20.52 9.02
N GLN A 399 10.81 -21.83 9.06
CA GLN A 399 11.10 -22.63 7.86
C GLN A 399 9.89 -22.70 6.92
N ALA A 400 8.68 -22.88 7.45
CA ALA A 400 7.47 -22.84 6.64
C ALA A 400 7.22 -21.45 6.01
N ALA A 401 7.59 -20.38 6.71
CA ALA A 401 7.50 -19.01 6.19
C ALA A 401 8.43 -18.74 4.99
N LEU A 402 9.38 -19.62 4.68
CA LEU A 402 10.24 -19.49 3.49
C LEU A 402 9.53 -19.88 2.18
N GLU A 403 8.32 -20.44 2.25
CA GLU A 403 7.57 -20.89 1.06
C GLU A 403 7.01 -19.74 0.20
N ASP A 404 7.01 -18.51 0.72
CA ASP A 404 6.49 -17.31 0.05
C ASP A 404 7.52 -16.17 0.06
N GLU A 405 7.63 -15.47 -1.06
CA GLU A 405 8.66 -14.44 -1.27
C GLU A 405 8.51 -13.30 -0.26
N ILE A 406 7.27 -12.87 0.05
CA ILE A 406 6.98 -11.74 0.95
C ILE A 406 7.43 -12.04 2.39
N SER A 407 7.34 -13.30 2.85
CA SER A 407 7.79 -13.68 4.20
C SER A 407 9.24 -14.17 4.25
N ALA A 408 9.83 -14.57 3.13
CA ALA A 408 11.14 -15.22 3.07
C ALA A 408 12.28 -14.34 3.62
N GLY A 409 12.34 -13.05 3.24
CA GLY A 409 13.41 -12.15 3.69
C GLY A 409 13.48 -12.01 5.23
N HIS A 410 12.30 -11.84 5.85
CA HIS A 410 12.18 -11.78 7.32
C HIS A 410 12.48 -13.12 7.99
N ALA A 411 11.96 -14.22 7.44
CA ALA A 411 12.20 -15.57 7.96
C ALA A 411 13.70 -15.92 7.92
N HIS A 412 14.38 -15.65 6.81
CA HIS A 412 15.83 -15.80 6.67
C HIS A 412 16.59 -14.97 7.71
N SER A 413 16.23 -13.71 7.92
CA SER A 413 16.87 -12.85 8.94
C SER A 413 16.76 -13.44 10.36
N LEU A 414 15.58 -13.97 10.71
CA LEU A 414 15.33 -14.58 12.02
C LEU A 414 16.07 -15.91 12.18
N LEU A 415 16.03 -16.78 11.16
CA LEU A 415 16.76 -18.05 11.16
C LEU A 415 18.27 -17.83 11.23
N GLY A 416 18.82 -16.91 10.45
CA GLY A 416 20.24 -16.53 10.49
C GLY A 416 20.66 -16.06 11.89
N THR A 417 19.82 -15.24 12.53
CA THR A 417 20.03 -14.79 13.91
C THR A 417 20.04 -15.94 14.91
N ILE A 418 19.12 -16.91 14.76
CA ILE A 418 19.04 -18.11 15.60
C ILE A 418 20.33 -18.92 15.49
N TYR A 419 20.75 -19.27 14.27
CA TYR A 419 21.95 -20.09 14.05
C TYR A 419 23.23 -19.38 14.49
N ALA A 420 23.33 -18.06 14.28
CA ALA A 420 24.47 -17.27 14.75
C ALA A 420 24.59 -17.32 16.28
N LYS A 421 23.47 -17.20 17.01
CA LYS A 421 23.45 -17.30 18.48
C LYS A 421 23.80 -18.70 18.98
N GLN A 422 23.48 -19.73 18.22
CA GLN A 422 23.86 -21.13 18.52
C GLN A 422 25.32 -21.44 18.19
N GLY A 423 26.07 -20.50 17.60
CA GLY A 423 27.43 -20.73 17.14
C GLY A 423 27.52 -21.52 15.84
N ASN A 424 26.39 -21.79 15.18
CA ASN A 424 26.36 -22.45 13.88
C ASN A 424 26.55 -21.43 12.77
N LEU A 425 27.78 -20.94 12.65
CA LEU A 425 28.14 -19.81 11.80
C LEU A 425 27.88 -20.07 10.31
N LYS A 426 28.09 -21.31 9.84
CA LYS A 426 27.85 -21.67 8.44
C LYS A 426 26.36 -21.57 8.08
N GLN A 427 25.47 -22.14 8.90
CA GLN A 427 24.02 -22.02 8.67
C GLN A 427 23.52 -20.58 8.82
N ALA A 428 24.16 -19.80 9.71
CA ALA A 428 23.85 -18.38 9.80
C ALA A 428 24.17 -17.63 8.50
N CYS A 429 25.33 -17.89 7.88
CA CYS A 429 25.67 -17.34 6.56
C CYS A 429 24.67 -17.78 5.48
N GLU A 430 24.29 -19.06 5.43
CA GLU A 430 23.31 -19.59 4.46
C GLU A 430 21.97 -18.84 4.50
N HIS A 431 21.59 -18.27 5.65
CA HIS A 431 20.38 -17.48 5.79
C HIS A 431 20.58 -15.97 5.64
N PHE A 432 21.71 -15.40 6.06
CA PHE A 432 21.94 -13.96 5.86
C PHE A 432 22.32 -13.58 4.43
N LEU A 433 22.87 -14.52 3.65
CA LEU A 433 23.21 -14.29 2.24
C LEU A 433 21.97 -13.91 1.41
N PRO A 434 20.87 -14.69 1.40
CA PRO A 434 19.63 -14.31 0.71
C PRO A 434 19.12 -12.93 1.12
N VAL A 435 19.17 -12.57 2.41
CA VAL A 435 18.73 -11.25 2.88
C VAL A 435 19.59 -10.13 2.27
N SER A 436 20.91 -10.34 2.17
CA SER A 436 21.83 -9.37 1.59
C SER A 436 21.75 -9.25 0.05
N GLU A 437 21.11 -10.23 -0.59
CA GLU A 437 20.80 -10.26 -2.02
C GLU A 437 19.43 -9.62 -2.30
N LEU A 438 18.42 -9.96 -1.49
CA LEU A 438 17.06 -9.39 -1.56
C LEU A 438 17.05 -7.91 -1.18
N MET A 439 17.86 -7.49 -0.20
CA MET A 439 17.98 -6.09 0.22
C MET A 439 19.45 -5.65 0.13
N PRO A 440 19.96 -5.35 -1.09
CA PRO A 440 21.38 -5.09 -1.33
C PRO A 440 21.94 -3.90 -0.54
N VAL A 441 21.08 -2.93 -0.28
CA VAL A 441 21.42 -1.67 0.40
C VAL A 441 21.20 -1.70 1.90
N LEU A 442 20.53 -2.75 2.41
CA LEU A 442 20.29 -2.90 3.84
C LEU A 442 21.61 -3.25 4.56
N SER A 443 22.07 -2.31 5.37
CA SER A 443 23.35 -2.40 6.07
C SER A 443 23.47 -3.54 7.11
N PRO A 444 22.45 -3.83 7.94
CA PRO A 444 22.56 -4.85 8.99
C PRO A 444 22.98 -6.26 8.54
N PRO A 445 22.38 -6.89 7.51
CA PRO A 445 22.78 -8.23 7.03
C PRO A 445 24.25 -8.28 6.61
N VAL A 446 24.74 -7.31 5.84
CA VAL A 446 26.13 -7.23 5.38
C VAL A 446 27.11 -7.12 6.57
N LYS A 447 26.77 -6.28 7.56
CA LYS A 447 27.56 -6.14 8.78
C LYS A 447 27.63 -7.46 9.57
N VAL A 448 26.51 -8.17 9.67
CA VAL A 448 26.44 -9.45 10.36
C VAL A 448 27.25 -10.51 9.63
N LEU A 449 27.13 -10.62 8.30
CA LEU A 449 27.95 -11.51 7.48
C LEU A 449 29.45 -11.27 7.66
N ALA A 450 29.91 -10.01 7.59
CA ALA A 450 31.31 -9.67 7.84
C ALA A 450 31.78 -10.15 9.22
N LYS A 451 30.95 -9.96 10.27
CA LYS A 451 31.28 -10.44 11.62
C LYS A 451 31.38 -11.98 11.67
N ILE A 452 30.47 -12.68 11.01
CA ILE A 452 30.45 -14.15 10.97
C ILE A 452 31.68 -14.69 10.23
N TYR A 453 31.99 -14.18 9.02
CA TYR A 453 33.16 -14.62 8.25
C TYR A 453 34.47 -14.40 9.03
N ARG A 454 34.60 -13.27 9.71
CA ARG A 454 35.74 -13.02 10.61
C ARG A 454 35.85 -14.04 11.73
N GLN A 455 34.73 -14.47 12.32
CA GLN A 455 34.71 -15.50 13.36
C GLN A 455 35.05 -16.90 12.81
N MET A 456 34.70 -17.18 11.56
CA MET A 456 35.05 -18.42 10.87
C MET A 456 36.50 -18.47 10.39
N GLY A 457 37.21 -17.33 10.35
CA GLY A 457 38.53 -17.21 9.76
C GLY A 457 38.53 -17.17 8.22
N ASP A 458 37.38 -16.90 7.62
CA ASP A 458 37.21 -16.73 6.17
C ASP A 458 37.54 -15.27 5.79
N GLU A 459 38.82 -15.02 5.58
CA GLU A 459 39.35 -13.67 5.35
C GLU A 459 38.87 -13.07 4.02
N GLU A 460 38.71 -13.89 2.99
CA GLU A 460 38.25 -13.44 1.66
C GLU A 460 36.84 -12.86 1.74
N ASN A 461 35.89 -13.63 2.27
CA ASN A 461 34.50 -13.18 2.41
C ASN A 461 34.36 -12.07 3.46
N TYR A 462 35.19 -12.08 4.51
CA TYR A 462 35.24 -10.97 5.47
C TYR A 462 35.61 -9.64 4.80
N GLN A 463 36.64 -9.62 3.96
CA GLN A 463 37.07 -8.41 3.25
C GLN A 463 35.99 -7.94 2.28
N ALA A 464 35.41 -8.85 1.49
CA ALA A 464 34.33 -8.55 0.56
C ALA A 464 33.12 -7.89 1.26
N MET A 465 32.62 -8.50 2.35
CA MET A 465 31.49 -7.93 3.09
C MET A 465 31.85 -6.63 3.83
N SER A 466 33.09 -6.50 4.31
CA SER A 466 33.56 -5.27 4.94
C SER A 466 33.64 -4.11 3.95
N GLU A 467 34.09 -4.37 2.72
CA GLU A 467 34.11 -3.39 1.64
C GLU A 467 32.70 -3.00 1.21
N LYS A 468 31.79 -3.97 1.02
CA LYS A 468 30.36 -3.70 0.77
C LYS A 468 29.78 -2.81 1.87
N TYR A 469 30.00 -3.15 3.14
CA TYR A 469 29.51 -2.36 4.28
C TYR A 469 30.07 -0.92 4.32
N ARG A 470 31.36 -0.73 4.01
CA ARG A 470 31.96 0.62 3.91
C ARG A 470 31.34 1.41 2.76
N SER A 471 31.12 0.77 1.61
CA SER A 471 30.52 1.39 0.44
C SER A 471 29.09 1.87 0.73
N LEU A 472 28.27 1.03 1.39
CA LEU A 472 26.93 1.40 1.85
C LEU A 472 26.96 2.63 2.76
N LYS A 473 27.86 2.66 3.74
CA LYS A 473 28.01 3.83 4.63
C LYS A 473 28.39 5.10 3.90
N MET A 474 29.28 5.01 2.91
CA MET A 474 29.71 6.17 2.14
C MET A 474 28.60 6.67 1.22
N ALA A 475 27.87 5.77 0.57
CA ALA A 475 26.71 6.12 -0.24
C ALA A 475 25.65 6.87 0.58
N ASN A 476 25.29 6.35 1.76
CA ASN A 476 24.32 7.00 2.65
C ASN A 476 24.81 8.37 3.12
N LEU A 477 26.10 8.54 3.39
CA LEU A 477 26.68 9.83 3.78
C LEU A 477 26.61 10.86 2.63
N ILE A 478 27.01 10.45 1.42
CA ILE A 478 26.97 11.30 0.21
C ILE A 478 25.52 11.72 -0.06
N LEU A 479 24.59 10.78 0.00
CA LEU A 479 23.17 11.02 -0.21
C LEU A 479 22.60 12.00 0.81
N SER A 480 22.90 11.80 2.10
CA SER A 480 22.51 12.73 3.18
C SER A 480 23.06 14.14 2.93
N GLN A 481 24.30 14.25 2.43
CA GLN A 481 24.89 15.55 2.08
C GLN A 481 24.20 16.21 0.88
N LYS A 482 23.87 15.45 -0.17
CA LYS A 482 23.13 15.97 -1.34
C LYS A 482 21.79 16.56 -0.92
N ILE A 483 21.04 15.85 -0.07
CA ILE A 483 19.73 16.29 0.42
C ILE A 483 19.86 17.52 1.34
N ALA A 484 20.92 17.60 2.15
CA ALA A 484 21.15 18.76 3.01
C ALA A 484 21.56 20.01 2.21
N GLN A 485 22.36 19.86 1.15
CA GLN A 485 22.86 20.98 0.34
C GLN A 485 21.77 21.65 -0.51
N SER A 486 20.72 20.93 -0.89
CA SER A 486 19.59 21.48 -1.65
C SER A 486 18.58 22.26 -0.81
N LYS A 487 18.75 22.32 0.52
CA LYS A 487 17.92 23.11 1.44
C LYS A 487 18.40 24.58 1.55
N HIS A 488 19.41 24.97 0.77
CA HIS A 488 20.05 26.29 0.74
C HIS A 488 20.14 26.80 -0.70
#